data_AF-A0A369JQ37-F1
#
_entry.id   AF-A0A369JQ37-F1
#
_cell.length_a   1.000
_cell.length_b   1.000
_cell.length_c   1.000
_cell.angle_alpha   90.00
_cell.angle_beta   90.00
_cell.angle_gamma   90.00
#
_symmetry.space_group_name_H-M   'P 1'
#
loop_
_entity.id
_entity.type
_entity.pdbx_description
1 polymer ?
#
loop_
_entity_poly.entity_id
_entity_poly.type
_entity_poly.pdbx_seq_one_letter_code
_entity_poly.pdbx_strand_id
1 'polypeptide(L)'
;MSSVVLQQPSDDFAKWLRVLSACGPLIPSLIALLYPPWAIPLFTPRQIIDENNLVPFLFAPWAAPTSPAAHLSRVLQAMLLWLLQASVFHCYELWILTAVLRTVVGHILTRGVGWAHPRFFSHWALYETCGGYGPSIVAYMYLVGGADVVRSLFKRSDKAHELTVLVATCALLTWLDDAPWTYGEAVLGATAIALCQTMLRIRRPASHPMLPDGQKPVAAPKFSTLLFSAISTLLIVALPYGLKARMSTYTPTSMPPSPSPPSPLLEILVLTYPRPNVTLGTTILSATVDSYLPYLSSDVVLSVFTHSTSHPAFDNTRNAFAKSNITFYVDTDSHSDAMSGQYLHLAEAFRWSLERSAKAEWVMLVEDDFPVCGGEKGWDAIRRVMNILEKTRSPGSRALNRQGGFVGTGGSGLIIHRTTLSVLRLLMHTHAETASKLPPNAPRRPADLIIQDCLLGSDPLCPKKTGGGGLVITSRLVLDHIGGMATTNPNKALNDDKWRCGWRHPFHGRPQVEVL
;
A
#
# COMPACT_ATOMS: atom_id res chain seq x y z
N MET A 1 15.94 -0.04 55.30
CA MET A 1 15.68 0.50 53.95
C MET A 1 14.35 1.23 54.00
N SER A 2 14.42 2.55 54.08
CA SER A 2 13.26 3.43 54.22
C SER A 2 12.44 3.42 52.93
N SER A 3 11.16 3.06 53.02
CA SER A 3 10.20 3.20 51.94
C SER A 3 10.03 4.68 51.61
N VAL A 4 10.51 5.11 50.44
CA VAL A 4 10.17 6.41 49.89
C VAL A 4 8.68 6.38 49.58
N VAL A 5 7.88 6.93 50.50
CA VAL A 5 6.47 7.22 50.26
C VAL A 5 6.45 8.34 49.24
N LEU A 6 6.21 7.99 47.97
CA LEU A 6 5.91 8.99 46.94
C LEU A 6 4.69 9.78 47.43
N GLN A 7 4.92 11.05 47.74
CA GLN A 7 3.90 11.99 48.17
C GLN A 7 2.78 12.01 47.12
N GLN A 8 1.54 11.78 47.53
CA GLN A 8 0.38 11.89 46.64
C GLN A 8 0.37 13.29 45.99
N PRO A 9 0.11 13.38 44.68
CA PRO A 9 -0.01 14.67 44.01
C PRO A 9 -1.10 15.50 44.69
N SER A 10 -0.87 16.82 44.83
CA SER A 10 -1.91 17.72 45.36
C SER A 10 -3.16 17.69 44.48
N ASP A 11 -4.34 17.90 45.08
CA ASP A 11 -5.62 17.94 44.35
C ASP A 11 -5.60 18.90 43.14
N ASP A 12 -4.82 19.97 43.23
CA ASP A 12 -4.68 20.93 42.14
C ASP A 12 -3.83 20.38 40.98
N PHE A 13 -2.80 19.58 41.25
CA PHE A 13 -2.04 18.90 40.20
C PHE A 13 -2.92 17.91 39.43
N ALA A 14 -3.78 17.17 40.13
CA ALA A 14 -4.72 16.23 39.51
C ALA A 14 -5.75 16.95 38.61
N LYS A 15 -6.25 18.13 39.02
CA LYS A 15 -7.13 18.96 38.17
C LYS A 15 -6.43 19.45 36.92
N TRP A 16 -5.20 19.94 37.03
CA TRP A 16 -4.40 20.37 35.88
C TRP A 16 -4.13 19.22 34.91
N LEU A 17 -3.83 18.02 35.42
CA LEU A 17 -3.62 16.84 34.58
C LEU A 17 -4.87 16.47 33.77
N ARG A 18 -6.08 16.63 34.34
CA ARG A 18 -7.34 16.39 33.62
C ARG A 18 -7.57 17.40 32.50
N VAL A 19 -7.32 18.69 32.76
CA VAL A 19 -7.41 19.74 31.75
C VAL A 19 -6.41 19.45 30.62
N LEU A 20 -5.16 19.16 30.95
CA LEU A 20 -4.12 18.83 29.97
C LEU A 20 -4.48 17.59 29.13
N SER A 21 -5.07 16.57 29.76
CA SER A 21 -5.51 15.35 29.05
C SER A 21 -6.59 15.65 28.02
N ALA A 22 -7.60 16.47 28.37
CA ALA A 22 -8.66 16.87 27.44
C ALA A 22 -8.17 17.86 26.37
N CYS A 23 -7.23 18.75 26.71
CA CYS A 23 -6.62 19.68 25.76
C CYS A 23 -5.72 18.96 24.74
N GLY A 24 -5.13 17.82 25.10
CA GLY A 24 -4.24 17.01 24.25
C GLY A 24 -4.75 16.80 22.82
N PRO A 25 -5.95 16.22 22.61
CA PRO A 25 -6.52 16.05 21.27
C PRO A 25 -7.12 17.34 20.67
N LEU A 26 -7.50 18.33 21.48
CA LEU A 26 -8.14 19.57 20.99
C LEU A 26 -7.16 20.57 20.41
N ILE A 27 -6.00 20.76 21.06
CA ILE A 27 -5.01 21.75 20.61
C ILE A 27 -4.53 21.45 19.18
N PRO A 28 -4.09 20.22 18.83
CA PRO A 28 -3.70 19.89 17.46
C PRO A 28 -4.85 20.05 16.46
N SER A 29 -6.08 19.76 16.88
CA SER A 29 -7.29 19.95 16.05
C SER A 29 -7.52 21.43 15.73
N LEU A 30 -7.37 22.33 16.72
CA LEU A 30 -7.48 23.77 16.55
C LEU A 30 -6.34 24.35 15.71
N ILE A 31 -5.09 23.94 15.98
CA ILE A 31 -3.93 24.40 15.20
C ILE A 31 -4.09 23.96 13.74
N ALA A 32 -4.53 22.73 13.46
CA ALA A 32 -4.75 22.26 12.09
C ALA A 32 -5.80 23.10 11.33
N LEU A 33 -6.83 23.61 12.02
CA LEU A 33 -7.83 24.51 11.42
C LEU A 33 -7.27 25.92 11.16
N LEU A 34 -6.41 26.42 12.04
CA LEU A 34 -5.87 27.78 11.96
C LEU A 34 -4.61 27.88 11.09
N TYR A 35 -3.81 26.82 11.07
CA TYR A 35 -2.54 26.74 10.35
C TYR A 35 -2.31 25.32 9.78
N PRO A 36 -3.01 24.97 8.68
CA PRO A 36 -2.93 23.66 8.04
C PRO A 36 -1.52 23.15 7.68
N PRO A 37 -0.51 24.00 7.38
CA PRO A 37 0.85 23.52 7.10
C PRO A 37 1.54 22.86 8.28
N TRP A 38 1.14 23.16 9.52
CA TRP A 38 1.65 22.48 10.70
C TRP A 38 0.88 21.21 10.94
N ALA A 39 1.55 20.07 10.80
CA ALA A 39 0.95 18.78 11.13
C ALA A 39 2.01 17.82 11.65
N ILE A 40 1.78 17.32 12.86
CA ILE A 40 2.41 16.06 13.28
C ILE A 40 1.84 14.96 12.38
N PRO A 41 2.68 14.13 11.75
CA PRO A 41 2.23 13.10 10.82
C PRO A 41 1.39 12.04 11.52
N LEU A 42 0.37 11.55 10.82
CA LEU A 42 -0.39 10.37 11.25
C LEU A 42 0.50 9.13 11.22
N PHE A 43 0.24 8.20 12.13
CA PHE A 43 0.93 6.93 12.21
C PHE A 43 0.40 5.93 11.18
N THR A 44 1.32 5.23 10.52
CA THR A 44 1.07 4.03 9.73
C THR A 44 2.23 3.04 9.97
N PRO A 45 1.96 1.72 10.08
CA PRO A 45 3.01 0.71 10.19
C PRO A 45 4.12 0.80 9.13
N ARG A 46 3.81 1.29 7.92
CA ARG A 46 4.78 1.51 6.84
C ARG A 46 5.98 2.35 7.29
N GLN A 47 5.74 3.42 8.05
CA GLN A 47 6.79 4.36 8.46
C GLN A 47 7.88 3.67 9.30
N ILE A 48 7.51 2.64 10.07
CA ILE A 48 8.48 1.85 10.84
C ILE A 48 9.09 0.76 9.97
N ILE A 49 8.27 -0.02 9.27
CA ILE A 49 8.70 -1.23 8.56
C ILE A 49 9.59 -0.91 7.34
N ASP A 50 9.30 0.19 6.64
CA ASP A 50 9.93 0.55 5.36
C ASP A 50 10.78 1.82 5.45
N GLU A 51 10.44 2.78 6.32
CA GLU A 51 11.08 4.11 6.37
C GLU A 51 12.01 4.32 7.57
N ASN A 52 11.99 3.41 8.56
CA ASN A 52 12.70 3.57 9.84
C ASN A 52 12.40 4.89 10.57
N ASN A 53 11.19 5.43 10.39
CA ASN A 53 10.76 6.70 10.98
C ASN A 53 9.85 6.46 12.19
N LEU A 54 10.37 6.74 13.39
CA LEU A 54 9.66 6.59 14.65
C LEU A 54 8.84 7.83 15.06
N VAL A 55 8.98 8.97 14.37
CA VAL A 55 8.30 10.21 14.76
C VAL A 55 6.77 10.04 14.80
N PRO A 56 6.12 9.52 13.74
CA PRO A 56 4.67 9.34 13.76
C PRO A 56 4.23 8.30 14.81
N PHE A 57 5.03 7.26 15.03
CA PHE A 57 4.77 6.24 16.06
C PHE A 57 4.70 6.85 17.46
N LEU A 58 5.60 7.78 17.78
CA LEU A 58 5.65 8.43 19.09
C LEU A 58 4.62 9.55 19.23
N PHE A 59 4.36 10.32 18.16
CA PHE A 59 3.62 11.58 18.29
C PHE A 59 2.21 11.58 17.67
N ALA A 60 1.80 10.51 16.99
CA ALA A 60 0.47 10.44 16.38
C ALA A 60 -0.74 10.64 17.33
N PRO A 61 -0.68 10.44 18.66
CA PRO A 61 -1.76 10.86 19.54
C PRO A 61 -2.08 12.35 19.47
N TRP A 62 -1.13 13.17 19.01
CA TRP A 62 -1.28 14.59 18.74
C TRP A 62 -1.23 14.93 17.25
N ALA A 63 -1.35 13.94 16.36
CA ALA A 63 -1.43 14.20 14.93
C ALA A 63 -2.67 15.03 14.57
N ALA A 64 -2.47 15.94 13.62
CA ALA A 64 -3.53 16.77 13.08
C ALA A 64 -4.59 15.88 12.39
N PRO A 65 -5.89 16.06 12.70
CA PRO A 65 -6.95 15.39 11.94
C PRO A 65 -6.98 15.88 10.48
N THR A 66 -7.26 14.98 9.55
CA THR A 66 -7.23 15.25 8.09
C THR A 66 -8.63 15.37 7.47
N SER A 67 -9.68 15.15 8.25
CA SER A 67 -11.07 15.20 7.78
C SER A 67 -12.00 15.84 8.82
N PRO A 68 -13.15 16.40 8.41
CA PRO A 68 -14.15 16.92 9.35
C PRO A 68 -14.64 15.86 10.35
N ALA A 69 -14.77 14.60 9.91
CA ALA A 69 -15.12 13.48 10.77
C ALA A 69 -14.06 13.23 11.85
N ALA A 70 -12.77 13.29 11.47
CA ALA A 70 -11.66 13.16 12.41
C ALA A 70 -11.61 14.34 13.41
N HIS A 71 -11.95 15.57 12.99
CA HIS A 71 -12.10 16.69 13.94
C HIS A 71 -13.19 16.41 14.98
N LEU A 72 -14.36 15.91 14.56
CA LEU A 72 -15.41 15.51 15.48
C LEU A 72 -14.95 14.39 16.42
N SER A 73 -14.20 13.42 15.91
CA SER A 73 -13.56 12.37 16.72
C SER A 73 -12.69 12.97 17.82
N ARG A 74 -11.86 13.99 17.54
CA ARG A 74 -11.02 14.65 18.56
C ARG A 74 -11.84 15.31 19.67
N VAL A 75 -12.97 15.92 19.33
CA VAL A 75 -13.89 16.52 20.34
C VAL A 75 -14.46 15.43 21.24
N LEU A 76 -14.91 14.31 20.66
CA LEU A 76 -15.44 13.18 21.44
C LEU A 76 -14.36 12.53 22.32
N GLN A 77 -13.13 12.39 21.80
CA GLN A 77 -11.99 11.89 22.57
C GLN A 77 -11.68 12.79 23.77
N ALA A 78 -11.68 14.11 23.59
CA ALA A 78 -11.48 15.07 24.68
C ALA A 78 -12.56 14.93 25.77
N MET A 79 -13.83 14.83 25.36
CA MET A 79 -14.95 14.61 26.25
C MET A 79 -14.82 13.28 27.02
N LEU A 80 -14.44 12.21 26.34
CA LEU A 80 -14.25 10.89 26.97
C LEU A 80 -13.08 10.87 27.95
N LEU A 81 -11.95 11.49 27.61
CA LEU A 81 -10.81 11.62 28.54
C LEU A 81 -11.22 12.39 29.80
N TRP A 82 -12.02 13.44 29.66
CA TRP A 82 -12.57 14.18 30.79
C TRP A 82 -13.49 13.32 31.66
N LEU A 83 -14.44 12.61 31.05
CA LEU A 83 -15.44 11.79 31.77
C LEU A 83 -14.82 10.57 32.45
N LEU A 84 -13.87 9.89 31.78
CA LEU A 84 -13.17 8.72 32.31
C LEU A 84 -12.14 9.08 33.36
N GLN A 85 -11.79 10.36 33.48
CA GLN A 85 -10.66 10.83 34.30
C GLN A 85 -9.36 10.06 34.00
N ALA A 86 -9.21 9.64 32.74
CA ALA A 86 -8.07 8.84 32.32
C ALA A 86 -6.82 9.73 32.27
N SER A 87 -5.74 9.27 32.89
CA SER A 87 -4.44 9.94 32.77
C SER A 87 -3.93 9.83 31.33
N VAL A 88 -3.54 10.96 30.75
CA VAL A 88 -2.91 11.03 29.42
C VAL A 88 -1.72 10.07 29.30
N PHE A 89 -0.96 9.84 30.38
CA PHE A 89 0.18 8.94 30.37
C PHE A 89 -0.25 7.47 30.14
N HIS A 90 -1.31 7.02 30.79
CA HIS A 90 -1.83 5.67 30.58
C HIS A 90 -2.42 5.50 29.17
N CYS A 91 -3.10 6.51 28.65
CA CYS A 91 -3.57 6.49 27.27
C CYS A 91 -2.40 6.50 26.28
N TYR A 92 -1.29 7.17 26.61
CA TYR A 92 -0.07 7.14 25.81
C TYR A 92 0.61 5.76 25.85
N GLU A 93 0.72 5.11 27.00
CA GLU A 93 1.25 3.74 27.10
C GLU A 93 0.43 2.74 26.27
N LEU A 94 -0.91 2.83 26.35
CA LEU A 94 -1.81 2.02 25.54
C LEU A 94 -1.70 2.35 24.04
N TRP A 95 -1.41 3.61 23.69
CA TRP A 95 -1.13 3.99 22.31
C TRP A 95 0.12 3.27 21.81
N ILE A 96 1.23 3.36 22.55
CA ILE A 96 2.50 2.72 22.17
C ILE A 96 2.30 1.22 21.99
N LEU A 97 1.59 0.56 22.91
CA LEU A 97 1.26 -0.86 22.77
C LEU A 97 0.45 -1.14 21.50
N THR A 98 -0.61 -0.36 21.26
CA THR A 98 -1.47 -0.51 20.07
C THR A 98 -0.66 -0.32 18.78
N ALA A 99 0.22 0.69 18.73
CA ALA A 99 1.07 0.97 17.59
C ALA A 99 2.10 -0.14 17.35
N VAL A 100 2.66 -0.75 18.40
CA VAL A 100 3.53 -1.93 18.29
C VAL A 100 2.77 -3.11 17.71
N LEU A 101 1.60 -3.46 18.27
CA LEU A 101 0.76 -4.55 17.77
C LEU A 101 0.39 -4.33 16.31
N ARG A 102 -0.01 -3.10 15.95
CA ARG A 102 -0.30 -2.71 14.57
C ARG A 102 0.88 -2.89 13.63
N THR A 103 2.08 -2.58 14.10
CA THR A 103 3.30 -2.75 13.31
C THR A 103 3.62 -4.23 13.08
N VAL A 104 3.46 -5.06 14.12
CA VAL A 104 3.65 -6.52 13.99
C VAL A 104 2.64 -7.12 13.03
N VAL A 105 1.36 -6.78 13.15
CA VAL A 105 0.31 -7.27 12.24
C VAL A 105 0.52 -6.78 10.82
N GLY A 106 0.85 -5.50 10.63
CA GLY A 106 1.22 -4.95 9.32
C GLY A 106 2.40 -5.69 8.70
N HIS A 107 3.43 -6.01 9.48
CA HIS A 107 4.57 -6.80 9.02
C HIS A 107 4.15 -8.22 8.62
N ILE A 108 3.40 -8.94 9.46
CA ILE A 108 2.96 -10.32 9.19
C ILE A 108 2.12 -10.36 7.91
N LEU A 109 1.09 -9.51 7.81
CA LEU A 109 0.14 -9.51 6.70
C LEU A 109 0.69 -8.89 5.40
N THR A 110 1.93 -8.39 5.39
CA THR A 110 2.54 -7.87 4.17
C THR A 110 3.90 -8.48 3.84
N ARG A 111 4.84 -8.53 4.79
CA ARG A 111 6.20 -9.05 4.58
C ARG A 111 6.43 -10.45 5.15
N GLY A 112 5.70 -10.86 6.18
CA GLY A 112 5.86 -12.18 6.81
C GLY A 112 5.24 -13.29 5.98
N VAL A 113 3.90 -13.29 5.89
CA VAL A 113 3.11 -14.28 5.14
C VAL A 113 2.43 -13.68 3.90
N GLY A 114 2.04 -12.41 3.96
CA GLY A 114 1.30 -11.76 2.87
C GLY A 114 2.10 -11.61 1.57
N TRP A 115 3.43 -11.64 1.63
CA TRP A 115 4.27 -11.50 0.43
C TRP A 115 4.17 -12.71 -0.50
N ALA A 116 4.08 -13.92 0.07
CA ALA A 116 4.05 -15.19 -0.67
C ALA A 116 2.63 -15.77 -0.81
N HIS A 117 1.68 -15.34 0.03
CA HIS A 117 0.31 -15.85 0.02
C HIS A 117 -0.69 -14.71 -0.19
N PRO A 118 -1.16 -14.49 -1.45
CA PRO A 118 -2.09 -13.43 -1.82
C PRO A 118 -3.34 -13.32 -0.94
N ARG A 119 -3.82 -14.46 -0.41
CA ARG A 119 -5.01 -14.53 0.47
C ARG A 119 -4.78 -13.89 1.84
N PHE A 120 -3.55 -13.92 2.36
CA PHE A 120 -3.19 -13.32 3.64
C PHE A 120 -2.66 -11.89 3.48
N PHE A 121 -2.45 -11.43 2.25
CA PHE A 121 -1.98 -10.07 2.00
C PHE A 121 -3.07 -9.04 2.31
N SER A 122 -2.77 -8.11 3.22
CA SER A 122 -3.63 -6.96 3.51
C SER A 122 -2.89 -5.65 3.29
N HIS A 123 -3.26 -4.91 2.24
CA HIS A 123 -2.73 -3.58 1.96
C HIS A 123 -3.05 -2.61 3.11
N TRP A 124 -4.30 -2.60 3.58
CA TRP A 124 -4.77 -1.65 4.59
C TRP A 124 -4.15 -1.88 5.97
N ALA A 125 -3.72 -3.11 6.30
CA ALA A 125 -2.98 -3.36 7.55
C ALA A 125 -1.66 -2.58 7.61
N LEU A 126 -1.05 -2.27 6.47
CA LEU A 126 0.17 -1.47 6.38
C LEU A 126 -0.13 0.02 6.21
N TYR A 127 -1.12 0.40 5.40
CA TYR A 127 -1.33 1.78 4.93
C TYR A 127 -2.41 2.58 5.68
N GLU A 128 -3.30 1.93 6.45
CA GLU A 128 -4.29 2.67 7.25
C GLU A 128 -3.57 3.61 8.21
N THR A 129 -3.93 4.90 8.13
CA THR A 129 -3.41 5.95 8.98
C THR A 129 -4.26 6.11 10.22
N CYS A 130 -3.63 6.44 11.35
CA CYS A 130 -4.35 6.74 12.57
C CYS A 130 -3.60 7.81 13.38
N GLY A 131 -4.35 8.54 14.18
CA GLY A 131 -3.85 9.47 15.18
C GLY A 131 -4.89 9.73 16.25
N GLY A 132 -4.55 10.60 17.20
CA GLY A 132 -5.40 10.84 18.37
C GLY A 132 -5.32 9.73 19.41
N TYR A 133 -6.07 9.92 20.50
CA TYR A 133 -6.10 9.01 21.64
C TYR A 133 -7.20 7.95 21.54
N GLY A 134 -8.03 7.98 20.49
CA GLY A 134 -9.22 7.15 20.39
C GLY A 134 -8.98 5.65 20.58
N PRO A 135 -8.02 5.00 19.88
CA PRO A 135 -7.70 3.59 20.11
C PRO A 135 -7.30 3.31 21.56
N SER A 136 -6.52 4.20 22.17
CA SER A 136 -6.10 4.07 23.57
C SER A 136 -7.24 4.25 24.56
N ILE A 137 -8.17 5.17 24.30
CA ILE A 137 -9.37 5.38 25.12
C ILE A 137 -10.23 4.11 25.08
N VAL A 138 -10.41 3.51 23.89
CA VAL A 138 -11.14 2.25 23.74
C VAL A 138 -10.43 1.13 24.50
N ALA A 139 -9.12 0.96 24.33
CA ALA A 139 -8.34 -0.02 25.07
C ALA A 139 -8.46 0.19 26.59
N TYR A 140 -8.41 1.44 27.04
CA TYR A 140 -8.59 1.81 28.44
C TYR A 140 -9.98 1.41 28.97
N MET A 141 -11.05 1.71 28.23
CA MET A 141 -12.42 1.33 28.62
C MET A 141 -12.60 -0.19 28.67
N TYR A 142 -11.91 -0.95 27.81
CA TYR A 142 -11.89 -2.42 27.87
C TYR A 142 -11.19 -2.95 29.13
N LEU A 143 -10.13 -2.28 29.58
CA LEU A 143 -9.37 -2.68 30.76
C LEU A 143 -10.04 -2.25 32.06
N VAL A 144 -10.50 -1.00 32.15
CA VAL A 144 -10.96 -0.36 33.39
C VAL A 144 -12.48 -0.38 33.52
N GLY A 145 -13.21 -0.42 32.40
CA GLY A 145 -14.66 -0.32 32.34
C GLY A 145 -15.13 1.07 31.92
N GLY A 146 -16.41 1.18 31.53
CA GLY A 146 -17.06 2.42 31.09
C GLY A 146 -18.07 2.99 32.10
N ALA A 147 -18.06 2.51 33.34
CA ALA A 147 -19.10 2.79 34.34
C ALA A 147 -19.31 4.30 34.59
N ASP A 148 -18.25 5.11 34.55
CA ASP A 148 -18.37 6.55 34.77
C ASP A 148 -19.01 7.28 33.59
N VAL A 149 -18.70 6.85 32.37
CA VAL A 149 -19.36 7.36 31.15
C VAL A 149 -20.84 6.99 31.19
N VAL A 150 -21.17 5.75 31.55
CA VAL A 150 -22.56 5.29 31.67
C VAL A 150 -23.31 6.03 32.78
N ARG A 151 -22.69 6.21 33.95
CA ARG A 151 -23.29 6.96 35.06
C ARG A 151 -23.55 8.41 34.67
N SER A 152 -22.64 9.03 33.92
CA SER A 152 -22.81 10.39 33.42
C SER A 152 -23.96 10.51 32.40
N LEU A 153 -24.15 9.50 31.54
CA LEU A 153 -25.17 9.52 30.49
C LEU A 153 -26.56 9.08 30.95
N PHE A 154 -26.64 8.01 31.74
CA PHE A 154 -27.90 7.33 32.06
C PHE A 154 -28.30 7.46 33.54
N LYS A 155 -27.51 8.15 34.39
CA LYS A 155 -27.69 8.29 35.85
C LYS A 155 -27.74 6.97 36.64
N ARG A 156 -27.70 5.82 35.95
CA ARG A 156 -27.66 4.45 36.49
C ARG A 156 -26.65 3.66 35.66
N SER A 157 -25.82 2.84 36.32
CA SER A 157 -24.90 1.92 35.66
C SER A 157 -25.40 0.50 35.82
N ASP A 158 -25.67 -0.17 34.69
CA ASP A 158 -25.83 -1.62 34.64
C ASP A 158 -24.87 -2.17 33.56
N LYS A 159 -24.43 -3.42 33.72
CA LYS A 159 -23.42 -4.06 32.87
C LYS A 159 -23.82 -4.10 31.40
N ALA A 160 -25.11 -4.25 31.11
CA ALA A 160 -25.62 -4.21 29.73
C ALA A 160 -25.44 -2.83 29.09
N HIS A 161 -25.63 -1.76 29.86
CA HIS A 161 -25.42 -0.38 29.40
C HIS A 161 -23.93 -0.09 29.22
N GLU A 162 -23.08 -0.54 30.15
CA GLU A 162 -21.62 -0.42 30.03
C GLU A 162 -21.08 -1.08 28.77
N LEU A 163 -21.54 -2.31 28.49
CA LEU A 163 -21.18 -3.02 27.27
C LEU A 163 -21.65 -2.30 26.01
N THR A 164 -22.90 -1.84 26.00
CA THR A 164 -23.47 -1.11 24.86
C THR A 164 -22.69 0.17 24.58
N VAL A 165 -22.38 0.95 25.63
CA VAL A 165 -21.60 2.18 25.51
C VAL A 165 -20.19 1.89 25.01
N LEU A 166 -19.52 0.86 25.54
CA LEU A 166 -18.19 0.45 25.07
C LEU A 166 -18.16 0.15 23.56
N VAL A 167 -19.09 -0.70 23.11
CA VAL A 167 -19.18 -1.11 21.71
C VAL A 167 -19.54 0.08 20.82
N ALA A 168 -20.51 0.90 21.24
CA ALA A 168 -20.94 2.08 20.49
C ALA A 168 -19.84 3.14 20.40
N THR A 169 -19.12 3.41 21.49
CA THR A 169 -17.99 4.34 21.50
C THR A 169 -16.88 3.84 20.58
N CYS A 170 -16.52 2.55 20.64
CA CYS A 170 -15.53 2.00 19.72
C CYS A 170 -15.96 2.14 18.27
N ALA A 171 -17.18 1.73 17.92
CA ALA A 171 -17.70 1.82 16.56
C ALA A 171 -17.69 3.27 16.05
N LEU A 172 -18.22 4.21 16.85
CA LEU A 172 -18.30 5.62 16.49
C LEU A 172 -16.92 6.22 16.23
N LEU A 173 -15.98 6.05 17.17
CA LEU A 173 -14.64 6.60 17.02
C LEU A 173 -13.88 5.96 15.85
N THR A 174 -14.06 4.65 15.64
CA THR A 174 -13.44 3.95 14.52
C THR A 174 -13.92 4.48 13.18
N TRP A 175 -15.22 4.71 13.02
CA TRP A 175 -15.80 5.21 11.77
C TRP A 175 -15.48 6.68 11.52
N LEU A 176 -15.36 7.49 12.57
CA LEU A 176 -14.97 8.90 12.44
C LEU A 176 -13.49 9.07 12.09
N ASP A 177 -12.62 8.23 12.65
CA ASP A 177 -11.19 8.23 12.34
C ASP A 177 -10.85 7.44 11.05
N ASP A 178 -11.81 6.68 10.50
CA ASP A 178 -11.64 5.72 9.39
C ASP A 178 -10.50 4.72 9.62
N ALA A 179 -10.40 4.20 10.85
CA ALA A 179 -9.25 3.41 11.32
C ALA A 179 -9.59 2.00 11.86
N PRO A 180 -10.30 1.14 11.10
CA PRO A 180 -10.79 -0.16 11.58
C PRO A 180 -9.68 -1.10 12.05
N TRP A 181 -8.54 -1.15 11.37
CA TRP A 181 -7.43 -2.00 11.80
C TRP A 181 -6.83 -1.49 13.12
N THR A 182 -6.73 -0.17 13.34
CA THR A 182 -6.09 0.36 14.56
C THR A 182 -6.94 0.09 15.78
N TYR A 183 -8.24 0.36 15.68
CA TYR A 183 -9.19 0.07 16.75
C TYR A 183 -9.36 -1.43 16.97
N GLY A 184 -9.35 -2.24 15.90
CA GLY A 184 -9.36 -3.69 16.00
C GLY A 184 -8.20 -4.24 16.84
N GLU A 185 -6.97 -3.79 16.58
CA GLU A 185 -5.79 -4.19 17.38
C GLU A 185 -5.83 -3.66 18.81
N ALA A 186 -6.36 -2.45 19.03
CA ALA A 186 -6.54 -1.92 20.38
C ALA A 186 -7.49 -2.81 21.21
N VAL A 187 -8.62 -3.23 20.63
CA VAL A 187 -9.59 -4.13 21.26
C VAL A 187 -8.99 -5.51 21.52
N LEU A 188 -8.30 -6.08 20.53
CA LEU A 188 -7.66 -7.40 20.66
C LEU A 188 -6.55 -7.38 21.73
N GLY A 189 -5.69 -6.36 21.71
CA GLY A 189 -4.62 -6.17 22.68
C GLY A 189 -5.15 -5.97 24.10
N ALA A 190 -6.14 -5.10 24.29
CA ALA A 190 -6.78 -4.88 25.58
C ALA A 190 -7.48 -6.14 26.11
N THR A 191 -8.16 -6.88 25.22
CA THR A 191 -8.79 -8.16 25.57
C THR A 191 -7.74 -9.19 25.99
N ALA A 192 -6.64 -9.33 25.24
CA ALA A 192 -5.56 -10.24 25.60
C ALA A 192 -4.94 -9.91 26.96
N ILE A 193 -4.73 -8.63 27.27
CA ILE A 193 -4.26 -8.20 28.59
C ILE A 193 -5.27 -8.56 29.68
N ALA A 194 -6.56 -8.25 29.48
CA ALA A 194 -7.61 -8.57 30.45
C ALA A 194 -7.72 -10.08 30.70
N LEU A 195 -7.57 -10.90 29.65
CA LEU A 195 -7.53 -12.36 29.73
C LEU A 195 -6.31 -12.84 30.52
N CYS A 196 -5.11 -12.34 30.22
CA CYS A 196 -3.90 -12.67 30.97
C CYS A 196 -4.03 -12.32 32.44
N GLN A 197 -4.54 -11.12 32.78
CA GLN A 197 -4.78 -10.71 34.16
C GLN A 197 -5.73 -11.66 34.89
N THR A 198 -6.80 -12.10 34.20
CA THR A 198 -7.80 -13.03 34.76
C THR A 198 -7.20 -14.42 34.98
N MET A 199 -6.46 -14.95 34.00
CA MET A 199 -5.83 -16.27 34.05
C MET A 199 -4.74 -16.34 35.13
N LEU A 200 -3.92 -15.29 35.25
CA LEU A 200 -2.85 -15.20 36.24
C LEU A 200 -3.36 -14.81 37.63
N ARG A 201 -4.68 -14.61 37.80
CA ARG A 201 -5.32 -14.14 39.06
C ARG A 201 -4.63 -12.92 39.66
N ILE A 202 -4.12 -12.03 38.80
CA ILE A 202 -3.48 -10.80 39.24
C ILE A 202 -4.57 -9.95 39.89
N ARG A 203 -4.59 -9.93 41.24
CA ARG A 203 -5.49 -9.04 41.98
C ARG A 203 -5.09 -7.62 41.66
N ARG A 204 -6.00 -6.86 41.05
CA ARG A 204 -5.81 -5.41 40.90
C ARG A 204 -5.67 -4.84 42.31
N PRO A 205 -4.53 -4.21 42.67
CA PRO A 205 -4.44 -3.50 43.93
C PRO A 205 -5.56 -2.46 43.99
N ALA A 206 -6.06 -2.17 45.19
CA ALA A 206 -7.09 -1.13 45.38
C ALA A 206 -6.64 0.24 44.84
N SER A 207 -5.33 0.45 44.76
CA SER A 207 -4.61 1.54 44.09
C SER A 207 -4.01 1.06 42.76
N HIS A 208 -4.84 0.60 41.82
CA HIS A 208 -4.35 0.33 40.47
C HIS A 208 -3.93 1.68 39.85
N PRO A 209 -2.72 1.82 39.26
CA PRO A 209 -2.25 3.11 38.74
C PRO A 209 -3.19 3.70 37.68
N MET A 210 -3.93 2.84 36.96
CA MET A 210 -4.95 3.25 35.99
C MET A 210 -6.34 3.54 36.59
N LEU A 211 -6.57 3.37 37.90
CA LEU A 211 -7.85 3.74 38.53
C LEU A 211 -7.69 5.10 39.22
N PRO A 212 -8.61 6.07 39.00
CA PRO A 212 -8.65 7.30 39.79
C PRO A 212 -8.77 7.01 41.29
N ASP A 213 -8.14 7.84 42.12
CA ASP A 213 -8.21 7.72 43.58
C ASP A 213 -9.67 7.69 44.06
N GLY A 214 -10.01 6.65 44.84
CA GLY A 214 -11.35 6.45 45.40
C GLY A 214 -12.27 5.49 44.63
N GLN A 215 -11.87 4.99 43.45
CA GLN A 215 -12.63 3.94 42.77
C GLN A 215 -12.32 2.55 43.33
N LYS A 216 -13.37 1.81 43.71
CA LYS A 216 -13.23 0.40 44.09
C LYS A 216 -12.81 -0.41 42.85
N PRO A 217 -11.88 -1.36 42.99
CA PRO A 217 -11.52 -2.25 41.88
C PRO A 217 -12.78 -2.96 41.39
N VAL A 218 -13.15 -2.70 40.13
CA VAL A 218 -14.26 -3.37 39.47
C VAL A 218 -13.94 -4.85 39.41
N ALA A 219 -14.88 -5.71 39.83
CA ALA A 219 -14.72 -7.16 39.75
C ALA A 219 -14.37 -7.56 38.31
N ALA A 220 -13.34 -8.40 38.16
CA ALA A 220 -12.89 -8.85 36.85
C ALA A 220 -14.08 -9.39 36.05
N PRO A 221 -14.32 -8.90 34.82
CA PRO A 221 -15.43 -9.38 34.00
C PRO A 221 -15.23 -10.86 33.69
N LYS A 222 -16.34 -11.60 33.54
CA LYS A 222 -16.28 -13.01 33.15
C LYS A 222 -15.62 -13.13 31.77
N PHE A 223 -14.80 -14.16 31.60
CA PHE A 223 -14.15 -14.49 30.32
C PHE A 223 -15.12 -14.42 29.13
N SER A 224 -16.30 -15.03 29.27
CA SER A 224 -17.32 -15.06 28.22
C SER A 224 -17.85 -13.67 27.85
N THR A 225 -17.96 -12.76 28.82
CA THR A 225 -18.40 -11.38 28.58
C THR A 225 -17.36 -10.58 27.83
N LEU A 226 -16.07 -10.69 28.19
CA LEU A 226 -14.96 -10.04 27.49
C LEU A 226 -14.82 -10.52 26.05
N LEU A 227 -14.91 -11.83 25.83
CA LEU A 227 -14.78 -12.39 24.50
C LEU A 227 -15.98 -12.01 23.62
N PHE A 228 -17.19 -12.09 24.17
CA PHE A 228 -18.39 -11.67 23.46
C PHE A 228 -18.33 -10.18 23.09
N SER A 229 -17.92 -9.30 24.01
CA SER A 229 -17.78 -7.87 23.74
C SER A 229 -16.78 -7.59 22.62
N ALA A 230 -15.61 -8.23 22.68
CA ALA A 230 -14.57 -8.07 21.67
C ALA A 230 -15.06 -8.52 20.29
N ILE A 231 -15.67 -9.71 20.20
CA ILE A 231 -16.22 -10.23 18.94
C ILE A 231 -17.32 -9.30 18.39
N SER A 232 -18.26 -8.87 19.24
CA SER A 232 -19.31 -7.93 18.83
C SER A 232 -18.74 -6.62 18.32
N THR A 233 -17.75 -6.05 19.01
CA THR A 233 -17.06 -4.82 18.57
C THR A 233 -16.38 -5.02 17.22
N LEU A 234 -15.62 -6.10 17.03
CA LEU A 234 -14.93 -6.37 15.78
C LEU A 234 -15.91 -6.54 14.60
N LEU A 235 -17.03 -7.24 14.82
CA LEU A 235 -18.07 -7.41 13.80
C LEU A 235 -18.74 -6.08 13.44
N ILE A 236 -19.09 -5.26 14.43
CA ILE A 236 -19.76 -3.96 14.21
C ILE A 236 -18.81 -2.97 13.53
N VAL A 237 -17.56 -2.88 13.99
CA VAL A 237 -16.55 -2.01 13.39
C VAL A 237 -16.32 -2.37 11.92
N ALA A 238 -16.27 -3.66 11.60
CA ALA A 238 -16.08 -4.14 10.23
C ALA A 238 -17.30 -3.96 9.32
N LEU A 239 -18.50 -3.76 9.87
CA LEU A 239 -19.76 -3.79 9.13
C LEU A 239 -19.82 -2.76 7.99
N PRO A 240 -19.51 -1.45 8.18
CA PRO A 240 -19.60 -0.49 7.07
C PRO A 240 -18.61 -0.80 5.95
N TYR A 241 -17.44 -1.35 6.28
CA TYR A 241 -16.42 -1.71 5.29
C TYR A 241 -16.86 -2.92 4.46
N GLY A 242 -17.44 -3.94 5.11
CA GLY A 242 -18.02 -5.10 4.42
C GLY A 242 -19.23 -4.73 3.57
N LEU A 243 -20.11 -3.87 4.08
CA LEU A 243 -21.27 -3.36 3.35
C LEU A 243 -20.85 -2.50 2.16
N LYS A 244 -19.91 -1.56 2.33
CA LYS A 244 -19.36 -0.74 1.25
C LYS A 244 -18.77 -1.62 0.14
N ALA A 245 -18.01 -2.65 0.51
CA ALA A 245 -17.44 -3.58 -0.47
C ALA A 245 -18.51 -4.38 -1.25
N ARG A 246 -19.65 -4.71 -0.62
CA ARG A 246 -20.75 -5.42 -1.29
C ARG A 246 -21.68 -4.51 -2.10
N MET A 247 -21.95 -3.30 -1.60
CA MET A 247 -22.85 -2.33 -2.22
C MET A 247 -22.16 -1.52 -3.31
N SER A 248 -20.82 -1.44 -3.30
CA SER A 248 -20.07 -0.82 -4.39
C SER A 248 -20.30 -1.61 -5.66
N THR A 249 -21.13 -1.10 -6.55
CA THR A 249 -21.19 -1.59 -7.92
C THR A 249 -19.81 -1.38 -8.53
N TYR A 250 -19.22 -2.46 -9.02
CA TYR A 250 -17.97 -2.37 -9.75
C TYR A 250 -18.25 -1.65 -11.07
N THR A 251 -17.85 -0.38 -11.13
CA THR A 251 -17.90 0.40 -12.36
C THR A 251 -16.48 0.45 -12.92
N PRO A 252 -16.22 -0.21 -14.07
CA PRO A 252 -14.92 -0.12 -14.71
C PRO A 252 -14.56 1.34 -14.98
N THR A 253 -13.34 1.71 -14.66
CA THR A 253 -12.79 3.01 -15.02
C THR A 253 -12.58 3.04 -16.52
N SER A 254 -12.77 4.18 -17.19
CA SER A 254 -12.36 4.35 -18.58
C SER A 254 -10.86 4.62 -18.67
N MET A 255 -10.25 4.29 -19.82
CA MET A 255 -8.90 4.76 -20.14
C MET A 255 -8.97 6.29 -20.29
N PRO A 256 -8.05 7.08 -19.70
CA PRO A 256 -8.02 8.50 -19.95
C PRO A 256 -7.74 8.77 -21.44
N PRO A 257 -8.25 9.87 -22.01
CA PRO A 257 -8.03 10.19 -23.41
C PRO A 257 -6.57 10.55 -23.67
N SER A 258 -6.08 10.27 -24.88
CA SER A 258 -4.76 10.74 -25.28
C SER A 258 -4.70 12.28 -25.34
N PRO A 259 -3.63 12.90 -24.82
CA PRO A 259 -3.39 14.34 -24.90
C PRO A 259 -2.93 14.80 -26.29
N SER A 260 -2.58 13.88 -27.20
CA SER A 260 -2.17 14.20 -28.57
C SER A 260 -2.87 13.31 -29.61
N PRO A 261 -4.21 13.38 -29.74
CA PRO A 261 -4.94 12.65 -30.78
C PRO A 261 -4.43 13.04 -32.19
N PRO A 262 -4.39 12.09 -33.14
CA PRO A 262 -4.92 10.73 -33.09
C PRO A 262 -3.98 9.69 -32.45
N SER A 263 -2.90 10.10 -31.79
CA SER A 263 -1.95 9.16 -31.20
C SER A 263 -2.57 8.41 -30.02
N PRO A 264 -2.36 7.09 -29.87
CA PRO A 264 -2.88 6.34 -28.73
C PRO A 264 -2.25 6.84 -27.43
N LEU A 265 -2.96 6.65 -26.30
CA LEU A 265 -2.38 6.96 -25.00
C LEU A 265 -1.35 5.91 -24.60
N LEU A 266 -1.69 4.62 -24.73
CA LEU A 266 -0.90 3.50 -24.24
C LEU A 266 -0.56 2.52 -25.36
N GLU A 267 0.73 2.23 -25.51
CA GLU A 267 1.23 1.07 -26.22
C GLU A 267 1.58 -0.04 -25.23
N ILE A 268 1.10 -1.25 -25.49
CA ILE A 268 1.53 -2.47 -24.83
C ILE A 268 2.61 -3.09 -25.71
N LEU A 269 3.87 -2.99 -25.27
CA LEU A 269 5.03 -3.49 -26.00
C LEU A 269 5.45 -4.83 -25.42
N VAL A 270 5.03 -5.91 -26.08
CA VAL A 270 5.37 -7.28 -25.73
C VAL A 270 6.73 -7.64 -26.34
N LEU A 271 7.70 -8.00 -25.51
CA LEU A 271 9.00 -8.51 -25.92
C LEU A 271 9.01 -10.03 -25.94
N THR A 272 9.50 -10.61 -27.02
CA THR A 272 9.62 -12.06 -27.15
C THR A 272 10.95 -12.47 -27.75
N TYR A 273 11.48 -13.60 -27.28
CA TYR A 273 12.73 -14.17 -27.75
C TYR A 273 12.59 -15.70 -27.87
N PRO A 274 13.28 -16.36 -28.82
CA PRO A 274 13.13 -17.79 -29.03
C PRO A 274 13.36 -18.63 -27.77
N ARG A 275 12.48 -19.60 -27.54
CA ARG A 275 12.61 -20.65 -26.52
C ARG A 275 12.90 -22.01 -27.19
N PRO A 276 13.59 -22.94 -26.51
CA PRO A 276 13.87 -24.27 -27.07
C PRO A 276 12.61 -25.05 -27.48
N ASN A 277 11.53 -24.95 -26.68
CA ASN A 277 10.26 -25.59 -26.98
C ASN A 277 9.34 -24.62 -27.72
N VAL A 278 9.22 -24.79 -29.04
CA VAL A 278 8.41 -23.92 -29.92
C VAL A 278 6.93 -23.96 -29.54
N THR A 279 6.35 -25.15 -29.33
CA THR A 279 4.93 -25.30 -29.01
C THR A 279 4.59 -24.58 -27.71
N LEU A 280 5.38 -24.81 -26.65
CA LEU A 280 5.20 -24.14 -25.37
C LEU A 280 5.39 -22.62 -25.49
N GLY A 281 6.41 -22.18 -26.24
CA GLY A 281 6.63 -20.76 -26.51
C GLY A 281 5.46 -20.10 -27.24
N THR A 282 4.89 -20.76 -28.26
CA THR A 282 3.69 -20.28 -28.96
C THR A 282 2.51 -20.19 -28.01
N THR A 283 2.28 -21.19 -27.15
CA THR A 283 1.18 -21.17 -26.19
C THR A 283 1.31 -20.02 -25.19
N ILE A 284 2.51 -19.82 -24.63
CA ILE A 284 2.79 -18.75 -23.66
C ILE A 284 2.60 -17.36 -24.31
N LEU A 285 3.26 -17.11 -25.45
CA LEU A 285 3.13 -15.83 -26.16
C LEU A 285 1.68 -15.55 -26.58
N SER A 286 0.97 -16.57 -27.08
CA SER A 286 -0.44 -16.43 -27.46
C SER A 286 -1.33 -16.11 -26.26
N ALA A 287 -1.10 -16.76 -25.11
CA ALA A 287 -1.84 -16.47 -23.89
C ALA A 287 -1.64 -15.03 -23.41
N THR A 288 -0.39 -14.53 -23.48
CA THR A 288 -0.09 -13.13 -23.15
C THR A 288 -0.81 -12.17 -24.08
N VAL A 289 -0.68 -12.35 -25.40
CA VAL A 289 -1.34 -11.48 -26.41
C VAL A 289 -2.86 -11.52 -26.28
N ASP A 290 -3.46 -12.70 -26.14
CA ASP A 290 -4.90 -12.90 -26.05
C ASP A 290 -5.50 -12.18 -24.83
N SER A 291 -4.77 -12.14 -23.71
CA SER A 291 -5.23 -11.47 -22.48
C SER A 291 -5.45 -9.96 -22.63
N TYR A 292 -4.81 -9.32 -23.60
CA TYR A 292 -4.94 -7.89 -23.88
C TYR A 292 -5.92 -7.57 -25.01
N LEU A 293 -6.23 -8.55 -25.87
CA LEU A 293 -7.03 -8.37 -27.08
C LEU A 293 -8.40 -7.71 -26.84
N PRO A 294 -9.17 -8.04 -25.78
CA PRO A 294 -10.46 -7.40 -25.50
C PRO A 294 -10.38 -5.90 -25.18
N TYR A 295 -9.18 -5.39 -24.90
CA TYR A 295 -8.97 -4.04 -24.39
C TYR A 295 -8.33 -3.08 -25.39
N LEU A 296 -8.03 -3.57 -26.60
CA LEU A 296 -7.46 -2.75 -27.66
C LEU A 296 -8.51 -1.76 -28.18
N SER A 297 -8.08 -0.52 -28.41
CA SER A 297 -8.92 0.58 -28.87
C SER A 297 -8.08 1.62 -29.63
N SER A 298 -8.66 2.76 -30.00
CA SER A 298 -7.89 3.90 -30.52
C SER A 298 -6.88 4.46 -29.50
N ASP A 299 -7.16 4.32 -28.20
CA ASP A 299 -6.30 4.82 -27.13
C ASP A 299 -5.29 3.77 -26.64
N VAL A 300 -5.50 2.50 -26.97
CA VAL A 300 -4.71 1.36 -26.47
C VAL A 300 -4.35 0.44 -27.61
N VAL A 301 -3.06 0.38 -27.93
CA VAL A 301 -2.53 -0.46 -29.02
C VAL A 301 -1.58 -1.52 -28.47
N LEU A 302 -1.42 -2.64 -29.18
CA LEU A 302 -0.50 -3.70 -28.81
C LEU A 302 0.50 -3.99 -29.93
N SER A 303 1.74 -4.19 -29.52
CA SER A 303 2.87 -4.46 -30.38
C SER A 303 3.69 -5.61 -29.83
N VAL A 304 4.09 -6.54 -30.71
CA VAL A 304 4.96 -7.67 -30.37
C VAL A 304 6.28 -7.46 -31.09
N PHE A 305 7.36 -7.35 -30.33
CA PHE A 305 8.70 -7.04 -30.81
C PHE A 305 9.64 -8.22 -30.56
N THR A 306 10.48 -8.50 -31.55
CA THR A 306 11.64 -9.38 -31.38
C THR A 306 12.83 -8.87 -32.18
N HIS A 307 14.04 -9.05 -31.64
CA HIS A 307 15.31 -8.83 -32.34
C HIS A 307 15.96 -10.14 -32.81
N SER A 308 15.20 -11.25 -32.78
CA SER A 308 15.64 -12.53 -33.35
C SER A 308 15.13 -12.70 -34.77
N THR A 309 16.03 -12.99 -35.71
CA THR A 309 15.70 -13.26 -37.11
C THR A 309 15.08 -14.65 -37.33
N SER A 310 15.26 -15.58 -36.39
CA SER A 310 14.60 -16.89 -36.39
C SER A 310 13.79 -17.07 -35.12
N HIS A 311 12.46 -17.04 -35.24
CA HIS A 311 11.56 -17.18 -34.10
C HIS A 311 10.23 -17.86 -34.47
N PRO A 312 10.21 -19.20 -34.61
CA PRO A 312 9.01 -19.92 -35.04
C PRO A 312 7.77 -19.65 -34.18
N ALA A 313 7.94 -19.50 -32.86
CA ALA A 313 6.82 -19.20 -31.98
C ALA A 313 6.19 -17.81 -32.25
N PHE A 314 7.00 -16.80 -32.57
CA PHE A 314 6.52 -15.48 -32.99
C PHE A 314 5.77 -15.56 -34.32
N ASP A 315 6.31 -16.29 -35.30
CA ASP A 315 5.66 -16.46 -36.60
C ASP A 315 4.31 -17.16 -36.48
N ASN A 316 4.24 -18.23 -35.68
CA ASN A 316 3.00 -18.96 -35.39
C ASN A 316 1.96 -18.03 -34.74
N THR A 317 2.35 -17.26 -33.72
CA THR A 317 1.44 -16.32 -33.06
C THR A 317 1.01 -15.21 -34.02
N ARG A 318 1.92 -14.62 -34.81
CA ARG A 318 1.59 -13.61 -35.83
C ARG A 318 0.53 -14.13 -36.79
N ASN A 319 0.68 -15.37 -37.26
CA ASN A 319 -0.27 -15.99 -38.17
C ASN A 319 -1.64 -16.22 -37.50
N ALA A 320 -1.66 -16.66 -36.24
CA ALA A 320 -2.90 -16.86 -35.47
C ALA A 320 -3.68 -15.55 -35.26
N PHE A 321 -2.97 -14.43 -35.08
CA PHE A 321 -3.56 -13.11 -34.84
C PHE A 321 -3.53 -12.18 -36.07
N ALA A 322 -3.38 -12.71 -37.28
CA ALA A 322 -3.25 -11.92 -38.51
C ALA A 322 -4.47 -11.02 -38.83
N LYS A 323 -5.65 -11.34 -38.25
CA LYS A 323 -6.88 -10.55 -38.40
C LYS A 323 -7.07 -9.51 -37.29
N SER A 324 -6.22 -9.50 -36.27
CA SER A 324 -6.28 -8.57 -35.15
C SER A 324 -5.49 -7.30 -35.46
N ASN A 325 -5.86 -6.19 -34.81
CA ASN A 325 -5.13 -4.93 -34.92
C ASN A 325 -3.87 -4.94 -34.01
N ILE A 326 -2.94 -5.85 -34.31
CA ILE A 326 -1.70 -6.04 -33.56
C ILE A 326 -0.52 -5.83 -34.50
N THR A 327 0.48 -5.06 -34.06
CA THR A 327 1.70 -4.87 -34.83
C THR A 327 2.76 -5.89 -34.42
N PHE A 328 3.15 -6.77 -35.33
CA PHE A 328 4.28 -7.68 -35.15
C PHE A 328 5.50 -7.13 -35.88
N TYR A 329 6.61 -6.93 -35.15
CA TYR A 329 7.84 -6.38 -35.71
C TYR A 329 9.05 -7.24 -35.36
N VAL A 330 9.86 -7.51 -36.39
CA VAL A 330 11.15 -8.19 -36.29
C VAL A 330 12.22 -7.16 -36.62
N ASP A 331 13.08 -6.85 -35.66
CA ASP A 331 14.27 -6.05 -35.93
C ASP A 331 15.35 -6.92 -36.58
N THR A 332 15.91 -6.45 -37.69
CA THR A 332 16.96 -7.13 -38.44
C THR A 332 18.28 -6.36 -38.40
N ASP A 333 18.35 -5.27 -37.64
CA ASP A 333 19.54 -4.44 -37.55
C ASP A 333 20.69 -5.18 -36.86
N SER A 334 21.89 -5.07 -37.43
CA SER A 334 23.10 -5.70 -36.92
C SER A 334 23.92 -4.74 -36.06
N HIS A 335 24.36 -5.20 -34.89
CA HIS A 335 25.11 -4.38 -33.92
C HIS A 335 26.43 -5.08 -33.55
N SER A 336 27.50 -4.83 -34.31
CA SER A 336 28.82 -5.46 -34.09
C SER A 336 29.52 -4.95 -32.82
N ASP A 337 29.13 -3.78 -32.34
CA ASP A 337 29.68 -3.09 -31.17
C ASP A 337 28.99 -3.48 -29.85
N ALA A 338 27.88 -4.22 -29.92
CA ALA A 338 27.07 -4.62 -28.76
C ALA A 338 26.95 -6.14 -28.64
N MET A 339 26.90 -6.63 -27.41
CA MET A 339 26.61 -8.03 -27.12
C MET A 339 25.10 -8.29 -27.24
N SER A 340 24.75 -9.35 -27.97
CA SER A 340 23.38 -9.85 -28.01
C SER A 340 22.90 -10.23 -26.62
N GLY A 341 21.67 -9.83 -26.30
CA GLY A 341 21.07 -10.10 -24.99
C GLY A 341 19.97 -9.10 -24.65
N GLN A 342 19.50 -9.16 -23.41
CA GLN A 342 18.34 -8.38 -22.96
C GLN A 342 18.54 -6.86 -23.11
N TYR A 343 19.76 -6.35 -22.84
CA TYR A 343 20.05 -4.92 -22.98
C TYR A 343 19.88 -4.44 -24.43
N LEU A 344 20.53 -5.10 -25.39
CA LEU A 344 20.41 -4.73 -26.80
C LEU A 344 18.96 -4.90 -27.29
N HIS A 345 18.30 -5.99 -26.89
CA HIS A 345 16.92 -6.25 -27.24
C HIS A 345 15.96 -5.13 -26.79
N LEU A 346 16.15 -4.64 -25.56
CA LEU A 346 15.38 -3.49 -25.04
C LEU A 346 15.75 -2.17 -25.72
N ALA A 347 17.05 -1.94 -25.98
CA ALA A 347 17.51 -0.72 -26.64
C ALA A 347 16.85 -0.57 -28.02
N GLU A 348 16.82 -1.64 -28.80
CA GLU A 348 16.22 -1.66 -30.14
C GLU A 348 14.70 -1.60 -30.09
N ALA A 349 14.06 -2.25 -29.12
CA ALA A 349 12.62 -2.12 -28.91
C ALA A 349 12.21 -0.67 -28.60
N PHE A 350 12.97 0.03 -27.74
CA PHE A 350 12.74 1.44 -27.42
C PHE A 350 13.03 2.35 -28.61
N ARG A 351 14.08 2.07 -29.39
CA ARG A 351 14.35 2.77 -30.64
C ARG A 351 13.16 2.69 -31.59
N TRP A 352 12.71 1.47 -31.86
CA TRP A 352 11.60 1.23 -32.77
C TRP A 352 10.32 1.95 -32.35
N SER A 353 9.95 1.87 -31.06
CA SER A 353 8.79 2.58 -30.51
C SER A 353 8.92 4.11 -30.62
N LEU A 354 10.14 4.66 -30.51
CA LEU A 354 10.40 6.10 -30.68
C LEU A 354 10.27 6.57 -32.14
N GLU A 355 10.76 5.77 -33.09
CA GLU A 355 10.95 6.15 -34.50
C GLU A 355 9.71 5.93 -35.37
N ARG A 356 8.82 4.99 -35.02
CA ARG A 356 7.61 4.68 -35.80
C ARG A 356 6.60 5.85 -35.85
N SER A 357 5.70 5.84 -36.83
CA SER A 357 4.72 6.92 -37.07
C SER A 357 3.62 7.02 -36.00
N ALA A 358 3.05 5.89 -35.59
CA ALA A 358 2.03 5.82 -34.54
C ALA A 358 2.68 5.80 -33.16
N LYS A 359 2.44 6.86 -32.39
CA LYS A 359 3.37 7.31 -31.37
C LYS A 359 2.66 7.41 -30.02
N ALA A 360 2.61 6.30 -29.27
CA ALA A 360 1.96 6.30 -27.96
C ALA A 360 2.66 7.24 -26.97
N GLU A 361 1.89 7.87 -26.08
CA GLU A 361 2.43 8.71 -25.01
C GLU A 361 3.11 7.88 -23.92
N TRP A 362 2.56 6.70 -23.64
CA TRP A 362 3.08 5.74 -22.67
C TRP A 362 3.35 4.40 -23.33
N VAL A 363 4.43 3.75 -22.92
CA VAL A 363 4.77 2.39 -23.32
C VAL A 363 4.79 1.51 -22.09
N MET A 364 3.88 0.54 -22.02
CA MET A 364 3.94 -0.54 -21.03
C MET A 364 4.77 -1.69 -21.60
N LEU A 365 5.94 -1.88 -21.03
CA LEU A 365 6.83 -2.99 -21.34
C LEU A 365 6.28 -4.28 -20.73
N VAL A 366 6.18 -5.34 -21.51
CA VAL A 366 5.64 -6.64 -21.10
C VAL A 366 6.53 -7.75 -21.69
N GLU A 367 6.99 -8.70 -20.88
CA GLU A 367 7.57 -9.93 -21.42
C GLU A 367 6.46 -10.86 -21.91
N ASP A 368 6.75 -11.71 -22.89
CA ASP A 368 5.76 -12.55 -23.58
C ASP A 368 5.11 -13.66 -22.73
N ASP A 369 5.37 -13.70 -21.44
CA ASP A 369 4.82 -14.64 -20.47
C ASP A 369 4.11 -13.96 -19.28
N PHE A 370 3.61 -12.75 -19.50
CA PHE A 370 2.86 -11.93 -18.53
C PHE A 370 1.45 -11.54 -18.98
N PRO A 371 0.49 -12.49 -19.11
CA PRO A 371 -0.90 -12.14 -19.34
C PRO A 371 -1.53 -11.32 -18.20
N VAL A 372 -2.56 -10.54 -18.51
CA VAL A 372 -3.35 -9.78 -17.51
C VAL A 372 -4.15 -10.72 -16.61
N CYS A 373 -4.08 -10.48 -15.31
CA CYS A 373 -4.81 -11.23 -14.29
C CYS A 373 -6.30 -10.89 -14.23
N GLY A 374 -7.16 -11.92 -14.15
CA GLY A 374 -8.57 -11.75 -13.76
C GLY A 374 -9.40 -10.89 -14.72
N GLY A 375 -8.99 -10.81 -16.00
CA GLY A 375 -9.67 -10.06 -17.05
C GLY A 375 -9.90 -8.60 -16.67
N GLU A 376 -11.17 -8.18 -16.67
CA GLU A 376 -11.56 -6.78 -16.50
C GLU A 376 -11.02 -6.17 -15.20
N LYS A 377 -10.88 -6.96 -14.13
CA LYS A 377 -10.38 -6.46 -12.84
C LYS A 377 -8.91 -6.08 -12.88
N GLY A 378 -8.07 -6.90 -13.53
CA GLY A 378 -6.65 -6.59 -13.70
C GLY A 378 -6.46 -5.41 -14.65
N TRP A 379 -7.23 -5.39 -15.74
CA TRP A 379 -7.18 -4.29 -16.69
C TRP A 379 -7.66 -2.96 -16.10
N ASP A 380 -8.72 -2.96 -15.29
CA ASP A 380 -9.19 -1.77 -14.59
C ASP A 380 -8.16 -1.23 -13.59
N ALA A 381 -7.34 -2.10 -12.98
CA ALA A 381 -6.21 -1.66 -12.17
C ALA A 381 -5.17 -0.92 -13.02
N ILE A 382 -4.87 -1.40 -14.23
CA ILE A 382 -4.01 -0.71 -15.20
C ILE A 382 -4.63 0.65 -15.57
N ARG A 383 -5.92 0.70 -15.90
CA ARG A 383 -6.62 1.97 -16.18
C ARG A 383 -6.58 2.95 -15.02
N ARG A 384 -6.71 2.47 -13.77
CA ARG A 384 -6.57 3.33 -12.58
C ARG A 384 -5.15 3.89 -12.44
N VAL A 385 -4.13 3.09 -12.69
CA VAL A 385 -2.74 3.58 -12.76
C VAL A 385 -2.60 4.65 -13.84
N MET A 386 -3.11 4.42 -15.05
CA MET A 386 -3.09 5.40 -16.13
C MET A 386 -3.83 6.71 -15.77
N ASN A 387 -5.01 6.61 -15.15
CA ASN A 387 -5.75 7.77 -14.66
C ASN A 387 -4.96 8.56 -13.64
N ILE A 388 -4.27 7.87 -12.72
CA ILE A 388 -3.39 8.52 -11.76
C ILE A 388 -2.28 9.25 -12.53
N LEU A 389 -1.52 8.57 -13.40
CA LEU A 389 -0.43 9.17 -14.18
C LEU A 389 -0.87 10.44 -14.93
N GLU A 390 -2.05 10.42 -15.55
CA GLU A 390 -2.60 11.53 -16.32
C GLU A 390 -3.27 12.63 -15.46
N LYS A 391 -3.75 12.33 -14.24
CA LYS A 391 -4.46 13.28 -13.37
C LYS A 391 -3.72 14.60 -13.13
N THR A 392 -2.40 14.55 -13.20
CA THR A 392 -1.53 15.69 -12.89
C THR A 392 -1.02 16.44 -14.10
N ARG A 393 -1.43 16.05 -15.31
CA ARG A 393 -1.07 16.75 -16.54
C ARG A 393 -1.87 18.06 -16.62
N SER A 394 -1.18 19.19 -16.56
CA SER A 394 -1.84 20.49 -16.82
C SER A 394 -2.32 20.52 -18.26
N PRO A 395 -3.52 21.07 -18.55
CA PRO A 395 -4.01 21.21 -19.92
C PRO A 395 -2.98 21.94 -20.81
N GLY A 396 -2.60 21.33 -21.93
CA GLY A 396 -1.59 21.88 -22.86
C GLY A 396 -0.13 21.69 -22.44
N SER A 397 0.15 21.10 -21.26
CA SER A 397 1.51 20.81 -20.80
C SER A 397 1.94 19.38 -21.16
N ARG A 398 3.19 19.23 -21.63
CA ARG A 398 3.89 17.93 -21.72
C ARG A 398 4.63 17.57 -20.44
N ALA A 399 4.69 18.48 -19.47
CA ALA A 399 5.34 18.23 -18.20
C ALA A 399 4.45 17.33 -17.33
N LEU A 400 4.98 16.16 -16.98
CA LEU A 400 4.33 15.21 -16.11
C LEU A 400 4.90 15.31 -14.70
N ASN A 401 4.02 15.27 -13.71
CA ASN A 401 4.44 15.17 -12.31
C ASN A 401 4.78 13.74 -11.91
N ARG A 402 4.52 12.72 -12.74
CA ARG A 402 4.88 11.32 -12.47
C ARG A 402 5.72 10.76 -13.61
N GLN A 403 6.64 9.88 -13.28
CA GLN A 403 7.67 9.35 -14.17
C GLN A 403 7.26 8.02 -14.81
N GLY A 404 6.42 7.23 -14.14
CA GLY A 404 5.97 5.95 -14.65
C GLY A 404 4.98 5.23 -13.76
N GLY A 405 4.50 4.08 -14.24
CA GLY A 405 3.73 3.10 -13.48
C GLY A 405 4.46 1.75 -13.42
N PHE A 406 4.12 0.92 -12.43
CA PHE A 406 4.60 -0.46 -12.36
C PHE A 406 3.52 -1.37 -11.77
N VAL A 407 3.01 -2.29 -12.59
CA VAL A 407 1.83 -3.13 -12.27
C VAL A 407 2.14 -4.63 -12.22
N GLY A 408 3.35 -5.01 -12.64
CA GLY A 408 3.83 -6.38 -12.68
C GLY A 408 5.07 -6.58 -11.80
N THR A 409 5.99 -7.42 -12.25
CA THR A 409 7.25 -7.72 -11.57
C THR A 409 8.40 -7.81 -12.58
N GLY A 410 9.65 -7.75 -12.11
CA GLY A 410 10.81 -7.76 -13.00
C GLY A 410 10.75 -6.64 -14.05
N GLY A 411 10.95 -6.98 -15.33
CA GLY A 411 10.82 -6.06 -16.46
C GLY A 411 9.39 -5.83 -16.96
N SER A 412 8.42 -6.62 -16.49
CA SER A 412 7.06 -6.65 -17.03
C SER A 412 6.08 -5.77 -16.27
N GLY A 413 5.25 -5.04 -17.01
CA GLY A 413 4.28 -4.09 -16.47
C GLY A 413 4.90 -2.75 -16.08
N LEU A 414 6.11 -2.43 -16.55
CA LEU A 414 6.72 -1.10 -16.41
C LEU A 414 6.10 -0.16 -17.44
N ILE A 415 5.38 0.85 -16.97
CA ILE A 415 4.71 1.87 -17.79
C ILE A 415 5.62 3.10 -17.83
N ILE A 416 6.19 3.34 -19.00
CA ILE A 416 7.26 4.32 -19.22
C ILE A 416 6.71 5.46 -20.04
N HIS A 417 6.89 6.69 -19.57
CA HIS A 417 6.55 7.84 -20.41
C HIS A 417 7.51 7.92 -21.59
N ARG A 418 6.98 8.26 -22.76
CA ARG A 418 7.75 8.30 -23.99
C ARG A 418 9.04 9.13 -23.91
N THR A 419 9.00 10.28 -23.22
CA THR A 419 10.19 11.16 -23.10
C THR A 419 11.37 10.48 -22.40
N THR A 420 11.10 9.44 -21.61
CA THR A 420 12.11 8.67 -20.87
C THR A 420 12.75 7.59 -21.74
N LEU A 421 12.08 7.13 -22.80
CA LEU A 421 12.56 6.04 -23.66
C LEU A 421 13.91 6.36 -24.33
N SER A 422 14.17 7.61 -24.70
CA SER A 422 15.45 7.98 -25.33
C SER A 422 16.64 7.79 -24.38
N VAL A 423 16.46 8.14 -23.10
CA VAL A 423 17.48 7.95 -22.06
C VAL A 423 17.64 6.46 -21.77
N LEU A 424 16.53 5.73 -21.63
CA LEU A 424 16.58 4.28 -21.41
C LEU A 424 17.23 3.53 -22.56
N ARG A 425 16.95 3.90 -23.82
CA ARG A 425 17.64 3.37 -25.00
C ARG A 425 19.15 3.54 -24.89
N LEU A 426 19.62 4.76 -24.57
CA LEU A 426 21.05 5.05 -24.41
C LEU A 426 21.67 4.22 -23.27
N LEU A 427 21.00 4.13 -22.13
CA LEU A 427 21.44 3.33 -20.99
C LEU A 427 21.54 1.84 -21.36
N MET A 428 20.49 1.28 -21.95
CA MET A 428 20.47 -0.12 -22.37
C MET A 428 21.58 -0.40 -23.39
N HIS A 429 21.75 0.46 -24.39
CA HIS A 429 22.82 0.30 -25.38
C HIS A 429 24.21 0.35 -24.74
N THR A 430 24.46 1.31 -23.83
CA THR A 430 25.74 1.42 -23.10
C THR A 430 26.05 0.15 -22.29
N HIS A 431 25.04 -0.47 -21.71
CA HIS A 431 25.18 -1.74 -21.01
C HIS A 431 25.35 -2.95 -21.96
N ALA A 432 24.89 -2.84 -23.20
CA ALA A 432 25.07 -3.87 -24.23
C ALA A 432 26.48 -3.84 -24.85
N GLU A 433 27.14 -2.68 -24.91
CA GLU A 433 28.45 -2.51 -25.54
C GLU A 433 29.48 -3.58 -25.12
N THR A 434 30.17 -4.14 -26.13
CA THR A 434 31.21 -5.16 -25.98
C THR A 434 32.42 -4.59 -25.24
N ALA A 435 32.84 -3.38 -25.61
CA ALA A 435 33.83 -2.59 -24.87
C ALA A 435 33.10 -1.75 -23.81
N SER A 436 32.78 -2.35 -22.67
CA SER A 436 31.97 -1.70 -21.64
C SER A 436 32.57 -0.36 -21.20
N LYS A 437 31.81 0.73 -21.40
CA LYS A 437 32.15 2.07 -20.88
C LYS A 437 31.83 2.25 -19.39
N LEU A 438 31.32 1.19 -18.74
CA LEU A 438 31.08 1.20 -17.31
C LEU A 438 32.42 1.21 -16.56
N PRO A 439 32.50 1.89 -15.39
CA PRO A 439 33.70 1.85 -14.57
C PRO A 439 34.15 0.40 -14.31
N PRO A 440 35.46 0.08 -14.31
CA PRO A 440 35.96 -1.29 -14.19
C PRO A 440 35.44 -2.08 -12.98
N ASN A 441 35.03 -1.37 -11.92
CA ASN A 441 34.53 -1.94 -10.67
C ASN A 441 33.00 -1.84 -10.52
N ALA A 442 32.28 -1.35 -11.53
CA ALA A 442 30.83 -1.24 -11.50
C ALA A 442 30.19 -2.52 -12.06
N PRO A 443 29.44 -3.29 -11.26
CA PRO A 443 28.76 -4.49 -11.76
C PRO A 443 27.67 -4.10 -12.76
N ARG A 444 27.52 -4.89 -13.83
CA ARG A 444 26.39 -4.77 -14.76
C ARG A 444 25.11 -5.10 -14.01
N ARG A 445 24.23 -4.11 -13.91
CA ARG A 445 22.94 -4.22 -13.24
C ARG A 445 21.89 -4.79 -14.18
N PRO A 446 21.03 -5.73 -13.75
CA PRO A 446 19.88 -6.19 -14.52
C PRO A 446 19.09 -5.06 -15.19
N ALA A 447 18.66 -5.28 -16.44
CA ALA A 447 18.02 -4.24 -17.26
C ALA A 447 16.74 -3.67 -16.64
N ASP A 448 15.94 -4.54 -16.03
CA ASP A 448 14.73 -4.18 -15.30
C ASP A 448 15.03 -3.26 -14.11
N LEU A 449 16.08 -3.53 -13.34
CA LEU A 449 16.48 -2.67 -12.22
C LEU A 449 16.95 -1.29 -12.69
N ILE A 450 17.59 -1.18 -13.86
CA ILE A 450 17.98 0.11 -14.43
C ILE A 450 16.73 0.91 -14.81
N ILE A 451 15.75 0.28 -15.48
CA ILE A 451 14.49 0.94 -15.85
C ILE A 451 13.73 1.36 -14.58
N GLN A 452 13.62 0.47 -13.59
CA GLN A 452 12.94 0.76 -12.33
C GLN A 452 13.59 1.94 -11.59
N ASP A 453 14.91 1.99 -11.47
CA ASP A 453 15.62 3.10 -10.83
C ASP A 453 15.47 4.41 -11.60
N CYS A 454 15.42 4.34 -12.92
CA CYS A 454 15.14 5.47 -13.78
C CYS A 454 13.75 6.06 -13.49
N LEU A 455 12.72 5.22 -13.40
CA LEU A 455 11.34 5.63 -13.09
C LEU A 455 11.15 6.06 -11.63
N LEU A 456 12.04 5.65 -10.73
CA LEU A 456 12.10 6.14 -9.35
C LEU A 456 12.85 7.47 -9.23
N GLY A 457 13.51 7.94 -10.30
CA GLY A 457 14.38 9.11 -10.29
C GLY A 457 15.67 8.92 -9.49
N SER A 458 16.05 7.65 -9.24
CA SER A 458 17.28 7.28 -8.53
C SER A 458 18.49 7.26 -9.46
N ASP A 459 18.28 6.96 -10.75
CA ASP A 459 19.35 7.03 -11.75
C ASP A 459 19.69 8.48 -12.10
N PRO A 460 20.97 8.89 -12.06
CA PRO A 460 21.39 10.26 -12.32
C PRO A 460 21.17 10.73 -13.76
N LEU A 461 21.07 9.81 -14.73
CA LEU A 461 20.85 10.13 -16.14
C LEU A 461 19.37 10.28 -16.48
N CYS A 462 18.49 9.83 -15.59
CA CYS A 462 17.06 9.93 -15.77
C CYS A 462 16.49 11.23 -15.19
N PRO A 463 15.36 11.73 -15.72
CA PRO A 463 14.73 12.93 -15.20
C PRO A 463 14.50 12.83 -13.69
N LYS A 464 15.04 13.78 -12.91
CA LYS A 464 14.78 13.85 -11.46
C LYS A 464 13.54 14.68 -11.20
N LYS A 465 12.70 14.21 -10.28
CA LYS A 465 11.58 15.00 -9.77
C LYS A 465 11.95 15.64 -8.43
N THR A 466 11.66 16.93 -8.30
CA THR A 466 11.66 17.62 -7.01
C THR A 466 10.40 17.22 -6.22
N GLY A 467 10.57 16.59 -5.05
CA GLY A 467 9.46 16.31 -4.11
C GLY A 467 8.98 14.86 -3.99
N GLY A 468 9.71 13.88 -4.53
CA GLY A 468 9.39 12.45 -4.37
C GLY A 468 8.15 11.96 -5.16
N GLY A 469 7.89 10.64 -5.10
CA GLY A 469 6.66 10.03 -5.67
C GLY A 469 6.61 10.01 -7.20
N GLY A 470 7.61 9.41 -7.85
CA GLY A 470 7.67 9.31 -9.32
C GLY A 470 6.88 8.14 -9.91
N LEU A 471 6.72 7.07 -9.14
CA LEU A 471 6.20 5.79 -9.63
C LEU A 471 4.87 5.43 -8.96
N VAL A 472 3.88 5.08 -9.78
CA VAL A 472 2.58 4.58 -9.32
C VAL A 472 2.56 3.06 -9.42
N ILE A 473 2.19 2.37 -8.36
CA ILE A 473 2.11 0.91 -8.35
C ILE A 473 0.72 0.43 -7.93
N THR A 474 0.37 -0.78 -8.32
CA THR A 474 -0.73 -1.51 -7.71
C THR A 474 -0.26 -2.14 -6.39
N SER A 475 -1.15 -2.29 -5.41
CA SER A 475 -0.83 -3.03 -4.18
C SER A 475 -0.49 -4.50 -4.42
N ARG A 476 -1.04 -5.09 -5.48
CA ARG A 476 -0.82 -6.48 -5.90
C ARG A 476 -0.39 -6.55 -7.37
N LEU A 477 0.29 -7.61 -7.75
CA LEU A 477 0.58 -7.93 -9.14
C LEU A 477 -0.71 -8.17 -9.92
N VAL A 478 -0.85 -7.49 -11.06
CA VAL A 478 -2.00 -7.65 -11.98
C VAL A 478 -1.62 -8.32 -13.29
N LEU A 479 -0.37 -8.76 -13.41
CA LEU A 479 0.14 -9.60 -14.49
C LEU A 479 0.58 -10.95 -13.91
N ASP A 480 0.26 -12.04 -14.59
CA ASP A 480 0.59 -13.40 -14.15
C ASP A 480 1.90 -13.86 -14.77
N HIS A 481 2.89 -14.24 -13.99
CA HIS A 481 4.13 -14.80 -14.54
C HIS A 481 3.94 -16.29 -14.87
N ILE A 482 3.54 -16.62 -16.10
CA ILE A 482 3.27 -18.00 -16.52
C ILE A 482 4.51 -18.71 -17.09
N GLY A 483 5.56 -17.97 -17.47
CA GLY A 483 6.78 -18.53 -18.05
C GLY A 483 7.90 -18.81 -17.06
N GLY A 484 7.68 -18.60 -15.75
CA GLY A 484 8.56 -19.13 -14.69
C GLY A 484 8.78 -20.65 -14.79
N MET A 485 7.82 -21.36 -15.41
CA MET A 485 7.86 -22.78 -15.76
C MET A 485 8.71 -23.14 -16.98
N ALA A 486 9.11 -22.14 -17.78
CA ALA A 486 9.68 -22.29 -19.12
C ALA A 486 10.89 -21.36 -19.32
N THR A 487 11.70 -21.19 -18.27
CA THR A 487 12.88 -20.31 -18.31
C THR A 487 13.85 -20.72 -19.41
N THR A 488 14.41 -19.72 -20.09
CA THR A 488 15.51 -19.89 -21.06
C THR A 488 16.88 -20.10 -20.39
N ASN A 489 16.97 -19.96 -19.06
CA ASN A 489 18.18 -20.18 -18.29
C ASN A 489 18.18 -21.58 -17.65
N PRO A 490 19.02 -22.53 -18.10
CA PRO A 490 19.02 -23.90 -17.59
C PRO A 490 19.40 -24.02 -16.10
N ASN A 491 20.02 -22.97 -15.52
CA ASN A 491 20.47 -22.96 -14.11
C ASN A 491 19.46 -22.31 -13.16
N LYS A 492 18.33 -21.81 -13.66
CA LYS A 492 17.30 -21.17 -12.82
C LYS A 492 16.31 -22.23 -12.33
N ALA A 493 16.17 -22.34 -11.02
CA ALA A 493 15.19 -23.25 -10.41
C ALA A 493 13.77 -22.95 -10.92
N LEU A 494 13.04 -24.00 -11.30
CA LEU A 494 11.60 -23.95 -11.58
C LEU A 494 10.90 -23.47 -10.31
N ASN A 495 10.57 -22.18 -10.25
CA ASN A 495 9.71 -21.61 -9.21
C ASN A 495 8.35 -21.39 -9.86
N ASP A 496 7.50 -22.40 -9.75
CA ASP A 496 6.21 -22.53 -10.43
C ASP A 496 5.11 -21.61 -9.89
N ASP A 497 5.28 -21.10 -8.68
CA ASP A 497 4.27 -20.35 -7.94
C ASP A 497 4.63 -18.88 -7.67
N LYS A 498 5.89 -18.48 -7.89
CA LYS A 498 6.37 -17.13 -7.54
C LYS A 498 5.94 -16.07 -8.55
N TRP A 499 5.56 -14.91 -8.01
CA TRP A 499 5.19 -13.72 -8.78
C TRP A 499 3.95 -13.87 -9.66
N ARG A 500 3.04 -14.73 -9.23
CA ARG A 500 1.75 -14.93 -9.88
C ARG A 500 0.75 -13.83 -9.53
N CYS A 501 -0.41 -13.88 -10.19
CA CYS A 501 -1.52 -12.98 -9.91
C CYS A 501 -1.80 -12.78 -8.41
N GLY A 502 -2.00 -11.52 -8.02
CA GLY A 502 -2.42 -11.18 -6.66
C GLY A 502 -1.31 -11.18 -5.61
N TRP A 503 -0.08 -11.60 -5.96
CA TRP A 503 1.08 -11.45 -5.09
C TRP A 503 1.30 -9.99 -4.70
N ARG A 504 1.89 -9.75 -3.53
CA ARG A 504 2.26 -8.41 -3.10
C ARG A 504 3.24 -7.80 -4.12
N HIS A 505 3.00 -6.56 -4.52
CA HIS A 505 3.92 -5.87 -5.42
C HIS A 505 5.29 -5.64 -4.75
N PRO A 506 6.45 -5.89 -5.42
CA PRO A 506 7.78 -5.79 -4.81
C PRO A 506 8.07 -4.43 -4.16
N PHE A 507 7.55 -3.35 -4.75
CA PHE A 507 7.76 -1.97 -4.28
C PHE A 507 6.74 -1.51 -3.25
N HIS A 508 5.76 -2.34 -2.89
CA HIS A 508 4.82 -2.04 -1.81
C HIS A 508 5.61 -1.69 -0.54
N GLY A 509 5.16 -0.67 0.19
CA GLY A 509 5.84 -0.11 1.37
C GLY A 509 6.87 1.00 1.09
N ARG A 510 7.51 1.04 -0.09
CA ARG A 510 8.60 2.01 -0.36
C ARG A 510 8.11 3.47 -0.33
N PRO A 511 8.80 4.43 0.33
CA PRO A 511 8.37 5.83 0.41
C PRO A 511 8.29 6.54 -0.95
N GLN A 512 9.07 6.09 -1.94
CA GLN A 512 9.18 6.71 -3.25
C GLN A 512 8.01 6.39 -4.20
N VAL A 513 7.12 5.47 -3.81
CA VAL A 513 6.00 5.03 -4.66
C VAL A 513 4.64 5.41 -4.08
N GLU A 514 3.71 5.69 -4.98
CA GLU A 514 2.29 5.82 -4.68
C GLU A 514 1.60 4.48 -4.96
N VAL A 515 0.83 3.98 -4.00
CA VAL A 515 0.20 2.65 -4.09
C VAL A 515 -1.30 2.79 -4.25
N LEU A 516 -1.85 2.08 -5.25
CA LEU A 516 -3.28 1.93 -5.49
C LEU A 516 -3.90 0.75 -4.72
#